data_AF-A0A194X7Z3-F1
#
_entry.id   AF-A0A194X7Z3-F1
#
_cell.length_a   1.000
_cell.length_b   1.000
_cell.length_c   1.000
_cell.angle_alpha   90.00
_cell.angle_beta   90.00
_cell.angle_gamma   90.00
#
_symmetry.space_group_name_H-M   'P 1'
#
loop_
_entity.id
_entity.type
_entity.pdbx_description
1 polymer ?
#
loop_
_entity_poly.entity_id
_entity_poly.type
_entity_poly.pdbx_seq_one_letter_code
_entity_poly.pdbx_strand_id
1 'polypeptide(L)'
;MGFVETLQRETEHLGIQSIISEPGEFRTNVSSSSGKESEFAKDVDYGELARRVQAGLKASNRKQKGDTKKAAKIMVDVVKGEGVEGGKSMPKRLPLGRDCLETVRRKETLELCDEWEEIVENTESEKDDRVG
;
A
#
# COMPACT_ATOMS: atom_id res chain seq x y z
N MET A 1 -0.13 1.66 -12.84
CA MET A 1 0.51 2.85 -12.22
C MET A 1 -0.48 3.47 -11.23
N GLY A 2 -0.05 3.76 -10.01
CA GLY A 2 -0.89 4.35 -8.97
C GLY A 2 -0.79 5.89 -8.92
N PHE A 3 -1.74 6.52 -8.22
CA PHE A 3 -1.88 7.98 -8.13
C PHE A 3 -0.58 8.73 -7.79
N VAL A 4 0.14 8.28 -6.75
CA VAL A 4 1.38 8.96 -6.32
C VAL A 4 2.52 8.83 -7.32
N GLU A 5 2.57 7.73 -8.08
CA GLU A 5 3.61 7.55 -9.10
C GLU A 5 3.41 8.52 -10.27
N THR A 6 2.16 8.79 -10.63
CA THR A 6 1.80 9.80 -11.64
C THR A 6 2.08 11.21 -11.10
N LEU A 7 1.56 11.55 -9.92
CA LEU A 7 1.73 12.87 -9.31
C LEU A 7 3.22 13.22 -9.16
N GLN A 8 4.05 12.28 -8.73
CA GLN A 8 5.48 12.52 -8.58
C GLN A 8 6.17 12.83 -9.91
N ARG A 9 5.79 12.18 -11.01
CA ARG A 9 6.34 12.48 -12.35
C ARG A 9 5.90 13.85 -12.83
N GLU A 10 4.65 14.22 -12.58
CA GLU A 10 4.11 15.52 -12.97
C GLU A 10 4.77 16.66 -12.22
N THR A 11 5.08 16.49 -10.92
CA THR A 11 5.61 17.58 -10.09
C THR A 11 7.14 17.59 -9.96
N GLU A 12 7.85 16.65 -10.59
CA GLU A 12 9.31 16.52 -10.49
C GLU A 12 10.04 17.80 -10.91
N HIS A 13 9.60 18.42 -12.00
CA HIS A 13 10.16 19.68 -12.51
C HIS A 13 9.99 20.88 -11.55
N LEU A 14 9.10 20.77 -10.57
CA LEU A 14 8.86 21.78 -9.53
C LEU A 14 9.68 21.52 -8.26
N GLY A 15 10.47 20.44 -8.21
CA GLY A 15 11.20 20.02 -7.02
C GLY A 15 10.30 19.46 -5.90
N ILE A 16 9.05 19.12 -6.20
CA ILE A 16 8.10 18.55 -5.23
C ILE A 16 8.25 17.02 -5.22
N GLN A 17 8.42 16.45 -4.04
CA GLN A 17 8.47 15.01 -3.86
C GLN A 17 7.21 14.47 -3.16
N SER A 18 6.72 13.32 -3.62
CA SER A 18 5.53 12.66 -3.08
C SER A 18 5.88 11.28 -2.52
N ILE A 19 5.21 10.88 -1.44
CA ILE A 19 5.39 9.59 -0.77
C ILE A 19 4.05 9.02 -0.32
N ILE A 20 3.83 7.72 -0.54
CA ILE A 20 2.75 6.97 0.10
C ILE A 20 3.33 6.34 1.37
N SER A 21 2.75 6.67 2.53
CA SER A 21 2.98 5.91 3.76
C SER A 21 1.89 4.86 3.92
N GLU A 22 2.27 3.60 4.06
CA GLU A 22 1.35 2.47 4.20
C GLU A 22 1.47 1.93 5.64
N PRO A 23 0.67 2.47 6.59
CA PRO A 23 0.67 1.95 7.95
C PRO A 23 -0.07 0.60 8.01
N GLY A 24 0.54 -0.39 8.66
CA GLY A 24 -0.12 -1.61 9.10
C GLY A 24 -1.06 -1.38 10.29
N GLU A 25 -1.17 -2.36 11.17
CA GLU A 25 -2.00 -2.23 12.37
C GLU A 25 -1.33 -1.31 13.42
N PHE A 26 -1.83 -0.07 13.50
CA PHE A 26 -1.44 0.90 14.53
C PHE A 26 -2.57 1.20 15.50
N ARG A 27 -2.20 1.45 16.77
CA ARG A 27 -3.15 1.91 17.80
C ARG A 27 -3.56 3.34 17.51
N THR A 28 -4.66 3.52 16.79
CA THR A 28 -5.26 4.83 16.52
C THR A 28 -6.77 4.79 16.79
N ASN A 29 -7.36 5.95 17.09
CA ASN A 29 -8.81 6.06 17.23
C ASN A 29 -9.56 5.97 15.88
N VAL A 30 -8.85 5.89 14.76
CA VAL A 30 -9.44 5.62 13.44
C VAL A 30 -10.07 4.23 13.40
N SER A 31 -9.41 3.24 14.02
CA SER A 31 -9.96 1.90 14.22
C SER A 31 -10.93 1.81 15.40
N SER A 32 -11.05 2.87 16.21
CA SER A 32 -11.98 2.93 17.33
C SER A 32 -13.36 3.47 16.94
N SER A 33 -13.69 3.52 15.65
CA SER A 33 -15.06 3.72 15.20
C SER A 33 -15.93 2.59 15.76
N SER A 34 -16.48 2.89 16.93
CA SER A 34 -17.65 2.30 17.56
C SER A 34 -18.46 1.40 16.63
N GLY A 35 -18.21 0.09 16.71
CA GLY A 35 -19.24 -0.93 16.90
C GLY A 35 -20.40 -1.01 15.91
N LYS A 36 -20.36 -0.36 14.74
CA LYS A 36 -21.37 -0.59 13.71
C LYS A 36 -21.01 -1.86 12.98
N GLU A 37 -21.88 -2.85 13.12
CA GLU A 37 -21.85 -4.06 12.31
C GLU A 37 -21.87 -3.65 10.83
N SER A 38 -20.97 -4.21 10.03
CA SER A 38 -20.95 -3.97 8.59
C SER A 38 -22.34 -4.26 8.02
N GLU A 39 -22.88 -3.39 7.18
CA GLU A 39 -24.17 -3.65 6.54
C GLU A 39 -24.12 -4.92 5.68
N PHE A 40 -22.93 -5.26 5.15
CA PHE A 40 -22.65 -6.50 4.43
C PHE A 40 -22.74 -7.76 5.30
N ALA A 41 -22.71 -7.65 6.63
CA ALA A 41 -22.92 -8.81 7.52
C ALA A 41 -24.34 -9.38 7.43
N LYS A 42 -25.29 -8.56 6.95
CA LYS A 42 -26.70 -8.94 6.75
C LYS A 42 -26.96 -9.57 5.38
N ASP A 43 -25.99 -9.51 4.48
CA ASP A 43 -26.07 -10.08 3.14
C ASP A 43 -25.89 -11.61 3.20
N VAL A 44 -26.64 -12.36 2.40
CA VAL A 44 -26.58 -13.84 2.42
C VAL A 44 -25.28 -14.35 1.80
N ASP A 45 -24.79 -13.70 0.76
CA ASP A 45 -23.63 -14.17 0.01
C ASP A 45 -22.32 -13.72 0.67
N TYR A 46 -22.34 -12.54 1.30
CA TYR A 46 -21.14 -11.94 1.91
C TYR A 46 -21.14 -11.93 3.44
N GLY A 47 -22.24 -12.31 4.07
CA GLY A 47 -22.43 -12.13 5.52
C GLY A 47 -21.47 -12.92 6.38
N GLU A 48 -21.07 -14.13 5.97
CA GLU A 48 -20.08 -14.93 6.70
C GLU A 48 -18.70 -14.28 6.64
N LEU A 49 -18.24 -13.90 5.44
CA LEU A 49 -16.96 -13.24 5.23
C LEU A 49 -16.90 -11.91 6.00
N ALA A 50 -17.93 -11.08 5.88
CA ALA A 50 -18.03 -9.80 6.58
C ALA A 50 -17.97 -9.97 8.11
N ARG A 51 -18.61 -11.01 8.67
CA ARG A 51 -18.53 -11.33 10.10
C ARG A 51 -17.14 -11.80 10.51
N ARG A 52 -16.47 -12.63 9.68
CA ARG A 52 -15.10 -13.10 9.94
C ARG A 52 -14.10 -11.94 9.96
N VAL A 53 -14.17 -11.04 8.97
CA VAL A 53 -13.30 -9.84 8.93
C VAL A 53 -13.55 -8.94 10.14
N GLN A 54 -14.81 -8.68 10.49
CA GLN A 54 -15.14 -7.92 11.69
C GLN A 54 -14.62 -8.55 12.98
N ALA A 55 -14.74 -9.88 13.11
CA ALA A 55 -14.21 -10.60 14.27
C ALA A 55 -12.68 -10.44 14.39
N GLY A 56 -11.96 -10.52 13.27
CA GLY A 56 -10.51 -10.28 13.22
C GLY A 56 -10.14 -8.86 13.66
N LEU A 57 -10.82 -7.85 13.12
CA LEU A 57 -10.61 -6.44 13.48
C LEU A 57 -10.90 -6.18 14.97
N LYS A 58 -11.99 -6.74 15.50
CA LYS A 58 -12.33 -6.66 16.94
C LYS A 58 -11.28 -7.34 17.81
N ALA A 59 -10.79 -8.51 17.39
CA ALA A 59 -9.76 -9.25 18.13
C ALA A 59 -8.42 -8.53 18.18
N SER A 60 -8.06 -7.79 17.12
CA SER A 60 -6.84 -6.97 17.08
C SER A 60 -6.98 -5.59 17.72
N ASN A 61 -8.21 -5.12 17.94
CA ASN A 61 -8.45 -3.81 18.54
C ASN A 61 -7.76 -3.68 19.93
N ARG A 62 -6.98 -2.61 20.10
CA ARG A 62 -6.08 -2.32 21.24
C ARG A 62 -4.91 -3.29 21.41
N LYS A 63 -4.80 -4.34 20.62
CA LYS A 63 -3.66 -5.28 20.59
C LYS A 63 -2.69 -5.01 19.45
N GLN A 64 -2.97 -4.00 18.62
CA GLN A 64 -2.08 -3.62 17.53
C GLN A 64 -0.65 -3.39 18.05
N LYS A 65 0.33 -3.97 17.36
CA LYS A 65 1.75 -3.88 17.75
C LYS A 65 2.40 -2.57 17.30
N GLY A 66 1.79 -1.88 16.33
CA GLY A 66 2.29 -0.62 15.80
C GLY A 66 2.29 0.49 16.85
N ASP A 67 3.43 1.17 16.96
CA ASP A 67 3.62 2.36 17.79
C ASP A 67 3.49 3.61 16.91
N THR A 68 2.39 4.33 17.12
CA THR A 68 2.04 5.53 16.34
C THR A 68 3.09 6.65 16.48
N LYS A 69 3.73 6.79 17.64
CA LYS A 69 4.78 7.82 17.84
C LYS A 69 6.03 7.47 17.05
N LYS A 70 6.42 6.20 17.04
CA LYS A 70 7.56 5.74 16.23
C LYS A 70 7.29 5.87 14.73
N ALA A 71 6.08 5.51 14.27
CA ALA A 71 5.70 5.69 12.88
C ALA A 71 5.75 7.16 12.45
N ALA A 72 5.17 8.07 13.24
CA ALA A 72 5.21 9.50 12.95
C ALA A 72 6.66 10.03 12.93
N LYS A 73 7.51 9.60 13.87
CA LYS A 73 8.92 9.96 13.86
C LYS A 73 9.61 9.52 12.56
N ILE A 74 9.44 8.26 12.16
CA ILE A 74 10.03 7.73 10.92
C ILE A 74 9.55 8.50 9.69
N MET A 75 8.26 8.85 9.60
CA MET A 75 7.74 9.66 8.50
C MET A 75 8.43 11.03 8.42
N VAL A 76 8.60 11.70 9.57
CA VAL A 76 9.28 13.01 9.63
C VAL A 76 10.75 12.89 9.25
N ASP A 77 11.44 11.90 9.80
CA ASP A 77 12.85 11.59 9.53
C ASP A 77 13.05 11.37 8.01
N VAL A 78 12.18 10.57 7.38
CA VAL A 78 12.21 10.30 5.93
C VAL A 78 12.00 11.57 5.09
N VAL A 79 11.02 12.41 5.44
CA VAL A 79 10.74 13.66 4.69
C VAL A 79 11.88 14.66 4.82
N LYS A 80 12.55 14.70 5.97
CA LYS A 80 13.70 15.60 6.19
C LYS A 80 15.02 15.06 5.65
N GLY A 81 15.08 13.77 5.28
CA GLY A 81 16.33 13.08 5.00
C GLY A 81 17.22 12.92 6.24
N GLU A 82 16.65 13.05 7.44
CA GLU A 82 17.33 12.92 8.72
C GLU A 82 17.05 11.54 9.31
N GLY A 83 17.97 10.97 10.10
CA GLY A 83 17.67 9.78 10.92
C GLY A 83 17.39 8.45 10.16
N VAL A 84 17.31 8.46 8.84
CA VAL A 84 17.26 7.26 8.01
C VAL A 84 18.68 6.72 7.89
N GLU A 85 18.97 5.58 8.52
CA GLU A 85 20.26 4.91 8.42
C GLU A 85 20.74 4.84 6.97
N GLY A 86 21.81 5.60 6.65
CA GLY A 86 22.59 5.45 5.43
C GLY A 86 22.24 6.34 4.22
N GLY A 87 21.72 7.56 4.40
CA GLY A 87 21.63 8.53 3.29
C GLY A 87 20.72 8.09 2.13
N LYS A 88 19.70 7.28 2.43
CA LYS A 88 18.75 6.79 1.43
C LYS A 88 17.90 7.94 0.90
N SER A 89 17.67 7.95 -0.41
CA SER A 89 16.70 8.86 -1.03
C SER A 89 15.28 8.54 -0.55
N MET A 90 14.42 9.55 -0.55
CA MET A 90 13.04 9.39 -0.11
C MET A 90 12.32 8.36 -1.00
N PRO A 91 11.76 7.27 -0.42
CA PRO A 91 11.09 6.24 -1.20
C PRO A 91 9.71 6.71 -1.68
N LYS A 92 9.21 6.13 -2.77
CA LYS A 92 7.84 6.39 -3.26
C LYS A 92 6.77 5.75 -2.38
N ARG A 93 7.08 4.60 -1.76
CA ARG A 93 6.22 3.86 -0.83
C ARG A 93 7.01 3.50 0.41
N LEU A 94 6.41 3.74 1.58
CA LEU A 94 6.99 3.46 2.89
C LEU A 94 6.03 2.58 3.70
N PRO A 95 6.17 1.24 3.62
CA PRO A 95 5.44 0.34 4.49
C PRO A 95 5.94 0.48 5.92
N LEU A 96 5.01 0.68 6.86
CA LEU A 96 5.29 0.86 8.28
C LEU A 96 4.60 -0.24 9.07
N GLY A 97 5.38 -1.04 9.79
CA GLY A 97 4.90 -2.23 10.47
C GLY A 97 5.29 -3.51 9.73
N ARG A 98 5.50 -4.59 10.50
CA ARG A 98 5.97 -5.87 9.97
C ARG A 98 4.92 -6.56 9.11
N ASP A 99 3.67 -6.48 9.54
CA ASP A 99 2.48 -6.95 8.84
C ASP A 99 2.32 -6.29 7.47
N CYS A 100 2.49 -4.96 7.39
CA CYS A 100 2.46 -4.24 6.13
C CYS A 100 3.63 -4.67 5.23
N LEU A 101 4.84 -4.77 5.79
CA LEU A 101 6.03 -5.21 5.05
C LEU A 101 5.87 -6.63 4.47
N GLU A 102 5.34 -7.57 5.25
CA GLU A 102 5.07 -8.94 4.80
C GLU A 102 4.03 -8.96 3.66
N THR A 103 2.97 -8.16 3.79
CA THR A 103 1.93 -8.03 2.76
C THR A 103 2.49 -7.48 1.45
N VAL A 104 3.27 -6.41 1.51
CA VAL A 104 3.90 -5.79 0.32
C VAL A 104 4.89 -6.74 -0.34
N ARG A 105 5.61 -7.56 0.45
CA ARG A 105 6.56 -8.56 -0.06
C ARG A 105 5.88 -9.75 -0.74
N ARG A 106 4.66 -10.10 -0.35
CA ARG A 106 3.89 -11.21 -0.94
C ARG A 106 3.29 -10.86 -2.32
N LYS A 107 3.85 -9.89 -3.04
CA LYS A 107 3.32 -9.47 -4.33
C LYS A 107 3.56 -10.58 -5.37
N GLU A 108 2.51 -11.36 -5.62
CA GLU A 108 2.37 -12.36 -6.70
C GLU A 108 2.40 -11.71 -8.10
N THR A 109 2.47 -10.38 -8.18
CA THR A 109 2.45 -9.62 -9.44
C THR A 109 3.63 -9.95 -10.35
N LEU A 110 4.82 -10.18 -9.79
CA LEU A 110 5.99 -10.52 -10.61
C LEU A 110 5.86 -11.93 -11.20
N GLU A 111 5.44 -12.89 -10.37
CA GLU A 111 5.21 -14.27 -10.81
C GLU A 111 4.12 -14.33 -11.91
N LEU A 112 3.07 -13.52 -11.79
CA LEU A 112 2.04 -13.39 -12.82
C LEU A 112 2.60 -12.79 -14.13
N CYS A 113 3.47 -11.78 -14.04
CA CYS A 113 4.12 -11.21 -15.22
C CYS A 113 4.97 -12.26 -15.94
N ASP A 114 5.75 -13.04 -15.20
CA ASP A 114 6.58 -14.10 -15.75
C ASP A 114 5.73 -15.22 -16.38
N GLU A 115 4.60 -15.60 -15.74
CA GLU A 115 3.70 -16.64 -16.26
C GLU A 115 2.97 -16.21 -17.55
N TRP A 116 2.63 -14.92 -17.67
CA TRP A 116 1.79 -14.41 -18.77
C TRP A 116 2.58 -13.63 -19.84
N GLU A 117 3.90 -13.57 -19.75
CA GLU A 117 4.77 -12.77 -20.62
C GLU A 117 4.48 -13.01 -22.11
N GLU A 118 4.51 -14.27 -22.56
CA GLU A 118 4.30 -14.65 -23.96
C GLU A 118 2.92 -14.20 -24.50
N ILE A 119 1.87 -14.30 -23.68
CA ILE A 119 0.51 -13.91 -24.06
C ILE A 119 0.41 -12.39 -24.17
N VAL A 120 1.03 -11.66 -23.22
CA VAL A 120 1.02 -10.20 -23.20
C VAL A 120 1.83 -9.65 -24.38
N GLU A 121 3.00 -10.20 -24.67
CA GLU A 121 3.84 -9.78 -25.80
C GLU A 121 3.15 -9.98 -27.16
N ASN A 122 2.30 -11.02 -27.28
CA ASN A 122 1.52 -11.27 -28.50
C ASN A 122 0.50 -10.16 -28.82
N THR A 123 0.20 -9.26 -27.86
CA THR A 123 -0.71 -8.13 -28.08
C THR A 123 -0.05 -6.90 -28.70
N GLU A 124 1.26 -6.93 -28.92
CA GLU A 124 1.97 -5.84 -29.59
C GLU A 124 1.63 -5.82 -31.09
N SER A 125 1.18 -4.66 -31.58
CA SER A 125 0.89 -4.46 -33.00
C SER A 125 2.17 -4.55 -33.84
N GLU A 126 2.11 -5.25 -34.99
CA GLU A 126 3.22 -5.31 -35.93
C GLU A 126 3.72 -3.90 -36.28
N LYS A 127 5.04 -3.69 -36.27
CA LYS A 127 5.64 -2.41 -36.65
C LYS A 127 5.22 -2.06 -38.07
N ASP A 128 4.43 -1.01 -38.22
CA ASP A 128 4.09 -0.44 -39.51
C ASP A 128 5.33 0.27 -40.09
N ASP A 129 6.12 -0.46 -40.88
CA ASP A 129 7.22 0.07 -41.71
C ASP A 129 6.66 0.88 -42.91
N ARG A 130 5.74 1.83 -42.66
CA ARG A 130 5.24 2.78 -43.67
C ARG A 130 5.36 4.22 -43.21
N VAL A 131 6.57 4.64 -42.83
CA VAL A 131 6.97 6.04 -43.02
C VAL A 131 8.38 6.04 -43.61
N GLY A 132 8.43 6.16 -44.94
CA GLY A 132 9.62 6.59 -45.67
C GLY A 132 9.83 8.09 -45.60
#